data_AF-A0A0A1VCX3-F1
#
_entry.id   AF-A0A0A1VCX3-F1
#
_cell.length_a   1.000
_cell.length_b   1.000
_cell.length_c   1.000
_cell.angle_alpha   90.00
_cell.angle_beta   90.00
_cell.angle_gamma   90.00
#
_symmetry.space_group_name_H-M   'P 1'
#
loop_
_entity.id
_entity.type
_entity.pdbx_description
1 polymer ?
#
loop_
_entity_poly.entity_id
_entity_poly.type
_entity_poly.pdbx_seq_one_letter_code
_entity_poly.pdbx_strand_id
1 'polypeptide(L)'
;MHFRTIILTLIVLAIGALAALNWTTLAAPTTVSLGVSTVEAPLGLVMLALTVLLAVFFVAYVLTLQGSVLMETRRHAKEMTAQRELADRAEASRFTELRAFLETQHRTSHDALLARIDALEARMAARAQESENVTAAYVGQLEDQLHARGRAPLPQDRKEPGLL
;
A
#
# COMPACT_ATOMS: atom_id res chain seq x y z
N MET A 1 -0.53 33.01 13.23
CA MET A 1 -0.84 34.20 12.40
C MET A 1 -1.39 35.40 13.18
N HIS A 2 -1.22 35.47 14.50
CA HIS A 2 -1.98 36.45 15.31
C HIS A 2 -1.21 37.73 15.68
N PHE A 3 0.12 37.67 15.83
CA PHE A 3 0.88 38.84 16.29
C PHE A 3 0.85 40.03 15.33
N ARG A 4 1.04 39.80 14.02
CA ARG A 4 0.93 40.86 12.99
C ARG A 4 -0.47 41.48 12.94
N THR A 5 -1.51 40.65 13.03
CA THR A 5 -2.91 41.13 13.01
C THR A 5 -3.23 41.93 14.27
N ILE A 6 -2.82 41.46 15.45
CA ILE A 6 -3.00 42.15 16.73
C ILE A 6 -2.31 43.52 16.72
N ILE A 7 -1.06 43.61 16.24
CA ILE A 7 -0.34 44.87 16.09
C ILE A 7 -1.07 45.81 15.14
N LEU A 8 -1.50 45.32 13.98
CA LEU A 8 -2.21 46.13 13.00
C LEU A 8 -3.53 46.67 13.57
N THR A 9 -4.31 45.84 14.27
CA THR A 9 -5.52 46.28 14.95
C THR A 9 -5.25 47.31 16.05
N LEU A 10 -4.16 47.15 16.82
CA LEU A 10 -3.78 48.14 17.84
C LEU A 10 -3.39 49.49 17.22
N ILE A 11 -2.66 49.48 16.10
CA ILE A 11 -2.30 50.71 15.39
C ILE A 11 -3.54 51.41 14.85
N VAL A 12 -4.47 50.68 14.22
CA VAL A 12 -5.73 51.23 13.72
C VAL A 12 -6.57 51.83 14.85
N LEU A 13 -6.66 51.14 15.99
CA LEU A 13 -7.36 51.62 17.18
C LEU A 13 -6.72 52.90 17.72
N ALA A 14 -5.38 52.95 17.80
CA ALA A 14 -4.66 54.13 18.27
C ALA A 14 -4.86 55.35 17.35
N ILE A 15 -4.81 55.14 16.02
CA ILE A 15 -5.09 56.19 15.03
C ILE A 15 -6.52 56.71 15.20
N GLY A 16 -7.50 55.81 15.34
CA GLY A 16 -8.90 56.19 15.54
C GLY A 16 -9.15 56.95 16.84
N ALA A 17 -8.52 56.51 17.94
CA ALA A 17 -8.60 57.18 19.24
C ALA A 17 -7.98 58.59 19.20
N LEU A 18 -6.80 58.74 18.59
CA LEU A 18 -6.16 60.04 18.40
C LEU A 18 -7.01 60.96 17.52
N ALA A 19 -7.62 60.44 16.46
CA ALA A 19 -8.49 61.21 15.59
C ALA A 19 -9.76 61.69 16.29
N ALA A 20 -10.39 60.83 17.09
CA ALA A 20 -11.56 61.20 17.89
C ALA A 20 -11.22 62.26 18.95
N LEU A 21 -10.08 62.12 19.63
CA LEU A 21 -9.64 63.07 20.64
C LEU A 21 -9.23 64.42 20.04
N ASN A 22 -8.70 64.43 18.82
CA ASN A 22 -8.25 65.63 18.11
C ASN A 22 -9.24 66.09 17.01
N TRP A 23 -10.53 65.75 17.15
CA TRP A 23 -11.54 66.00 16.12
C TRP A 23 -11.66 67.48 15.75
N THR A 24 -11.67 68.37 16.74
CA THR A 24 -11.79 69.82 16.53
C THR A 24 -10.61 70.38 15.73
N THR A 25 -9.39 69.91 16.02
CA THR A 25 -8.18 70.30 15.31
C THR A 25 -8.16 69.77 13.88
N LEU A 26 -8.64 68.54 13.66
CA LEU A 26 -8.69 67.93 12.33
C LEU A 26 -9.77 68.55 11.43
N ALA A 27 -10.88 68.98 12.03
CA ALA A 27 -12.01 69.63 11.36
C ALA A 27 -11.81 71.15 11.18
N ALA A 28 -10.72 71.72 11.67
CA ALA A 28 -10.41 73.13 11.50
C ALA A 28 -10.22 73.46 10.01
N PRO A 29 -10.96 74.46 9.47
CA PRO A 29 -10.79 74.91 8.10
C PRO A 29 -9.36 75.41 7.88
N THR A 30 -8.68 74.89 6.87
CA THR A 30 -7.34 75.35 6.48
C THR A 30 -7.30 75.58 4.98
N THR A 31 -6.50 76.56 4.56
CA THR A 31 -6.29 76.84 3.14
C THR A 31 -5.33 75.79 2.57
N VAL A 32 -5.85 74.90 1.73
CA VAL A 32 -5.09 73.81 1.13
C VAL A 32 -4.81 74.14 -0.33
N SER A 33 -3.53 74.12 -0.72
CA SER A 33 -3.14 74.25 -2.13
C SER A 33 -3.13 72.87 -2.81
N LEU A 34 -3.92 72.70 -3.86
CA LEU A 34 -3.94 71.51 -4.72
C LEU A 34 -2.89 71.60 -5.86
N GLY A 35 -1.93 72.52 -5.75
CA GLY A 35 -0.89 72.76 -6.76
C GLY A 35 -1.31 73.68 -7.91
N VAL A 36 -2.61 73.71 -8.27
CA VAL A 36 -3.15 74.60 -9.32
C VAL A 36 -4.21 75.58 -8.77
N SER A 37 -4.88 75.23 -7.68
CA SER A 37 -5.88 76.08 -7.00
C SER A 37 -5.80 75.90 -5.49
N THR A 38 -6.25 76.92 -4.74
CA THR A 38 -6.39 76.86 -3.28
C THR A 38 -7.85 76.65 -2.92
N VAL A 39 -8.13 75.64 -2.11
CA VAL A 39 -9.47 75.32 -1.60
C VAL A 39 -9.41 75.34 -0.08
N GLU A 40 -10.44 75.91 0.53
CA GLU A 40 -10.59 75.89 1.99
C GLU A 40 -11.26 74.58 2.39
N ALA A 41 -10.49 73.69 3.00
CA ALA A 41 -10.95 72.38 3.42
C ALA A 41 -10.23 71.96 4.70
N PRO A 42 -10.85 71.18 5.59
CA PRO A 42 -10.16 70.63 6.75
C PRO A 42 -9.12 69.60 6.32
N LEU A 43 -7.87 70.02 6.13
CA LEU A 43 -6.76 69.17 5.69
C LEU A 43 -6.63 67.90 6.54
N GLY A 44 -6.87 68.01 7.85
CA GLY A 44 -6.81 66.88 8.78
C GLY A 44 -7.79 65.76 8.43
N LEU A 45 -9.05 66.12 8.13
CA LEU A 45 -10.06 65.15 7.70
C LEU A 45 -9.72 64.54 6.33
N VAL A 46 -9.21 65.34 5.39
CA VAL A 46 -8.80 64.86 4.06
C VAL A 46 -7.67 63.84 4.16
N MET A 47 -6.62 64.15 4.94
CA MET A 47 -5.50 63.24 5.18
C MET A 47 -5.93 61.96 5.89
N LEU A 48 -6.83 62.07 6.88
CA LEU A 48 -7.36 60.91 7.58
C LEU A 48 -8.18 60.01 6.63
N ALA A 49 -9.06 60.60 5.81
CA ALA A 49 -9.86 59.87 4.83
C ALA A 49 -8.98 59.12 3.82
N LEU A 50 -7.95 59.77 3.28
CA LEU A 50 -6.99 59.13 2.38
C LEU A 50 -6.21 58.01 3.06
N THR A 51 -5.82 58.19 4.32
CA THR A 51 -5.10 57.16 5.10
C THR A 51 -5.99 55.93 5.33
N VAL A 52 -7.26 56.13 5.71
CA VAL A 52 -8.22 55.04 5.89
C VAL A 52 -8.45 54.31 4.57
N LEU A 53 -8.63 55.04 3.47
CA LEU A 53 -8.81 54.46 2.13
C LEU A 53 -7.59 53.61 1.72
N LEU A 54 -6.38 54.13 1.92
CA LEU A 54 -5.14 53.39 1.63
C LEU A 54 -5.01 52.15 2.52
N ALA A 55 -5.35 52.25 3.81
CA ALA A 55 -5.33 51.11 4.72
C ALA A 55 -6.29 50.00 4.30
N VAL A 56 -7.52 50.35 3.89
CA VAL A 56 -8.51 49.39 3.37
C VAL A 56 -7.99 48.72 2.10
N PHE A 57 -7.44 49.49 1.16
CA PHE A 57 -6.86 48.93 -0.07
C PHE A 57 -5.67 48.00 0.23
N PHE A 58 -4.80 48.38 1.16
CA PHE A 58 -3.69 47.55 1.58
C PHE A 58 -4.14 46.24 2.23
N VAL A 59 -5.16 46.29 3.10
CA VAL A 59 -5.75 45.08 3.70
C VAL A 59 -6.37 44.19 2.62
N ALA A 60 -7.16 44.76 1.70
CA ALA A 60 -7.73 44.02 0.58
C ALA A 60 -6.64 43.36 -0.29
N TYR A 61 -5.59 44.10 -0.64
CA TYR A 61 -4.44 43.59 -1.38
C TYR A 61 -3.75 42.44 -0.64
N VAL A 62 -3.47 42.61 0.65
CA VAL A 62 -2.87 41.56 1.48
C VAL A 62 -3.78 40.32 1.58
N LEU A 63 -5.11 40.51 1.69
CA LEU A 63 -6.06 39.41 1.70
C LEU A 63 -6.08 38.66 0.36
N THR A 64 -5.98 39.35 -0.77
CA THR A 64 -5.83 38.68 -2.08
C THR A 64 -4.51 37.91 -2.18
N LEU A 65 -3.42 38.45 -1.61
CA LEU A 65 -2.11 37.80 -1.61
C LEU A 65 -2.06 36.57 -0.68
N GLN A 66 -2.69 36.64 0.49
CA GLN A 66 -2.81 35.53 1.43
C GLN A 66 -3.83 34.48 0.94
N GLY A 67 -4.85 34.88 0.18
CA GLY A 67 -5.81 33.99 -0.46
C GLY A 67 -5.13 33.00 -1.42
N SER A 68 -4.06 33.42 -2.10
CA SER A 68 -3.24 32.53 -2.94
C SER A 68 -2.56 31.43 -2.12
N VAL A 69 -2.07 31.75 -0.91
CA VAL A 69 -1.39 30.78 -0.04
C VAL A 69 -2.37 29.74 0.54
N LEU A 70 -3.63 30.14 0.77
CA LEU A 70 -4.67 29.22 1.26
C LEU A 70 -5.31 28.37 0.13
N MET A 71 -5.28 28.85 -1.12
CA MET A 71 -5.69 28.05 -2.28
C MET A 71 -4.60 27.09 -2.76
N GLU A 72 -3.32 27.48 -2.67
CA GLU A 72 -2.19 26.60 -3.02
C GLU A 72 -2.13 25.37 -2.09
N THR A 73 -2.43 25.54 -0.80
CA THR A 73 -2.48 24.43 0.17
C THR A 73 -3.59 23.42 -0.14
N ARG A 74 -4.76 23.87 -0.63
CA ARG A 74 -5.80 22.95 -1.10
C ARG A 74 -5.40 22.23 -2.38
N ARG A 75 -4.63 22.87 -3.26
CA ARG A 75 -4.14 22.28 -4.50
C ARG A 75 -3.09 21.19 -4.24
N HIS A 76 -2.13 21.44 -3.34
CA HIS A 76 -1.12 20.46 -2.94
C HIS A 76 -1.70 19.30 -2.13
N ALA A 77 -2.73 19.53 -1.30
CA ALA A 77 -3.44 18.44 -0.63
C ALA A 77 -4.14 17.52 -1.66
N LYS A 78 -4.69 18.10 -2.72
CA LYS A 78 -5.38 17.36 -3.80
C LYS A 78 -4.39 16.53 -4.63
N GLU A 79 -3.21 17.07 -4.92
CA GLU A 79 -2.12 16.38 -5.62
C GLU A 79 -1.55 15.23 -4.77
N MET A 80 -1.37 15.41 -3.46
CA MET A 80 -0.94 14.36 -2.53
C MET A 80 -1.97 13.24 -2.38
N THR A 81 -3.28 13.54 -2.37
CA THR A 81 -4.33 12.51 -2.35
C THR A 81 -4.41 11.73 -3.66
N ALA A 82 -4.23 12.40 -4.81
CA ALA A 82 -4.26 11.73 -6.12
C ALA A 82 -3.07 10.77 -6.30
N GLN A 83 -1.88 11.14 -5.83
CA GLN A 83 -0.72 10.25 -5.83
C GLN A 83 -0.89 9.06 -4.89
N ARG A 84 -1.57 9.25 -3.75
CA ARG A 84 -1.85 8.18 -2.79
C ARG A 84 -2.85 7.16 -3.32
N GLU A 85 -3.89 7.61 -4.03
CA GLU A 85 -4.84 6.71 -4.68
C GLU A 85 -4.18 5.85 -5.78
N LEU A 86 -3.22 6.41 -6.52
CA LEU A 86 -2.46 5.67 -7.53
C LEU A 86 -1.49 4.66 -6.89
N ALA A 87 -0.85 5.02 -5.77
CA ALA A 87 -0.01 4.10 -5.01
C ALA A 87 -0.82 2.94 -4.41
N ASP A 88 -1.96 3.23 -3.78
CA ASP A 88 -2.82 2.23 -3.14
C ASP A 88 -3.41 1.26 -4.18
N ARG A 89 -3.76 1.73 -5.39
CA ARG A 89 -4.19 0.84 -6.50
C ARG A 89 -3.07 -0.08 -6.99
N ALA A 90 -1.86 0.44 -7.12
CA ALA A 90 -0.71 -0.36 -7.54
C ALA A 90 -0.36 -1.43 -6.49
N GLU A 91 -0.46 -1.09 -5.21
CA GLU A 91 -0.26 -2.04 -4.11
C GLU A 91 -1.34 -3.12 -4.06
N ALA A 92 -2.62 -2.77 -4.24
CA ALA A 92 -3.71 -3.75 -4.28
C ALA A 92 -3.55 -4.79 -5.41
N SER A 93 -3.03 -4.36 -6.57
CA SER A 93 -2.72 -5.27 -7.68
C SER A 93 -1.60 -6.24 -7.33
N ARG A 94 -0.52 -5.75 -6.69
CA ARG A 94 0.60 -6.60 -6.24
C ARG A 94 0.19 -7.61 -5.18
N PHE A 95 -0.65 -7.20 -4.23
CA PHE A 95 -1.18 -8.12 -3.22
C PHE A 95 -2.05 -9.22 -3.82
N THR A 96 -2.88 -8.87 -4.81
CA THR A 96 -3.74 -9.84 -5.50
C THR A 96 -2.91 -10.83 -6.33
N GLU A 97 -1.90 -10.33 -7.05
CA GLU A 97 -1.00 -11.15 -7.86
C GLU A 97 -0.16 -12.10 -6.99
N LEU A 98 0.42 -11.60 -5.89
CA LEU A 98 1.21 -12.43 -4.98
C LEU A 98 0.35 -13.52 -4.31
N ARG A 99 -0.90 -13.19 -3.93
CA ARG A 99 -1.84 -14.16 -3.39
C ARG A 99 -2.19 -15.25 -4.42
N ALA A 100 -2.44 -14.87 -5.67
CA ALA A 100 -2.72 -15.82 -6.74
C ALA A 100 -1.51 -16.74 -7.02
N PHE A 101 -0.30 -16.19 -7.00
CA PHE A 101 0.94 -16.96 -7.15
C PHE A 101 1.13 -17.96 -6.01
N LEU A 102 0.98 -17.53 -4.74
CA LEU A 102 1.11 -18.39 -3.58
C LEU A 102 0.07 -19.52 -3.55
N GLU A 103 -1.18 -19.22 -3.89
CA GLU A 103 -2.24 -20.24 -3.99
C GLU A 103 -1.90 -21.29 -5.05
N THR A 104 -1.41 -20.84 -6.21
CA THR A 104 -1.02 -21.73 -7.31
C THR A 104 0.18 -22.60 -6.93
N GLN A 105 1.19 -22.01 -6.31
CA GLN A 105 2.37 -22.73 -5.84
C GLN A 105 2.01 -23.75 -4.76
N HIS A 106 1.13 -23.39 -3.83
CA HIS A 106 0.68 -24.28 -2.77
C HIS A 106 -0.05 -25.49 -3.35
N ARG A 107 -1.02 -25.27 -4.24
CA ARG A 107 -1.74 -26.36 -4.94
C ARG A 107 -0.78 -27.26 -5.71
N THR A 108 0.12 -26.67 -6.49
CA THR A 108 1.12 -27.44 -7.26
C THR A 108 1.99 -28.30 -6.34
N SER A 109 2.43 -27.75 -5.20
CA SER A 109 3.23 -28.52 -4.23
C SER A 109 2.43 -29.64 -3.58
N HIS A 110 1.16 -29.39 -3.27
CA HIS A 110 0.26 -30.35 -2.64
C HIS A 110 -0.05 -31.50 -3.58
N ASP A 111 -0.37 -31.20 -4.84
CA ASP A 111 -0.63 -32.21 -5.88
C ASP A 111 0.64 -33.04 -6.16
N ALA A 112 1.80 -32.40 -6.21
CA ALA A 112 3.08 -33.10 -6.38
C ALA A 112 3.40 -34.02 -5.19
N LEU A 113 3.04 -33.63 -3.96
CA LEU A 113 3.21 -34.46 -2.77
C LEU A 113 2.25 -35.66 -2.78
N LEU A 114 0.97 -35.44 -3.10
CA LEU A 114 -0.02 -36.51 -3.23
C LEU A 114 0.40 -37.54 -4.29
N ALA A 115 0.81 -37.08 -5.49
CA ALA A 115 1.31 -37.95 -6.54
C ALA A 115 2.55 -38.76 -6.10
N ARG A 116 3.40 -38.18 -5.25
CA ARG A 116 4.56 -38.88 -4.67
C ARG A 116 4.14 -39.96 -3.67
N ILE A 117 3.11 -39.70 -2.87
CA ILE A 117 2.55 -40.67 -1.92
C ILE A 117 1.92 -41.83 -2.69
N ASP A 118 1.09 -41.55 -3.70
CA ASP A 118 0.46 -42.58 -4.54
C ASP A 118 1.50 -43.47 -5.23
N ALA A 119 2.57 -42.86 -5.75
CA ALA A 119 3.67 -43.60 -6.37
C ALA A 119 4.44 -44.47 -5.37
N LEU A 120 4.58 -44.03 -4.12
CA LEU A 120 5.19 -44.83 -3.05
C LEU A 120 4.28 -45.99 -2.63
N GLU A 121 2.99 -45.74 -2.50
CA GLU A 121 1.98 -46.76 -2.19
C GLU A 121 1.94 -47.85 -3.26
N ALA A 122 1.90 -47.47 -4.54
CA ALA A 122 1.94 -48.42 -5.66
C ALA A 122 3.22 -49.27 -5.65
N ARG A 123 4.38 -48.68 -5.33
CA ARG A 123 5.64 -49.42 -5.20
C ARG A 123 5.65 -50.38 -4.02
N MET A 124 5.05 -50.01 -2.89
CA MET A 124 4.93 -50.90 -1.74
C MET A 124 4.01 -52.08 -2.05
N ALA A 125 2.86 -51.84 -2.67
CA ALA A 125 1.94 -52.89 -3.10
C ALA A 125 2.60 -53.86 -4.10
N ALA A 126 3.34 -53.32 -5.09
CA ALA A 126 4.06 -54.15 -6.06
C ALA A 126 5.13 -55.04 -5.39
N ARG A 127 5.91 -54.50 -4.44
CA ARG A 127 6.90 -55.27 -3.68
C ARG A 127 6.26 -56.34 -2.79
N ALA A 128 5.10 -56.05 -2.20
CA ALA A 128 4.35 -57.04 -1.41
C ALA A 128 3.91 -58.21 -2.31
N GLN A 129 3.32 -57.92 -3.47
CA GLN A 129 2.91 -58.94 -4.44
C GLN A 129 4.10 -59.78 -4.94
N GLU A 130 5.24 -59.14 -5.22
CA GLU A 130 6.46 -59.84 -5.63
C GLU A 130 6.96 -60.78 -4.53
N SER A 131 6.95 -60.33 -3.27
CA SER A 131 7.31 -61.16 -2.12
C SER A 131 6.35 -62.34 -1.93
N GLU A 132 5.05 -62.13 -2.10
CA GLU A 132 4.04 -63.19 -2.05
C GLU A 132 4.25 -64.23 -3.16
N ASN A 133 4.48 -63.77 -4.39
CA ASN A 133 4.74 -64.63 -5.54
C ASN A 133 6.03 -65.45 -5.35
N VAL A 134 7.09 -64.84 -4.87
CA VAL A 134 8.36 -65.52 -4.57
C VAL A 134 8.16 -66.55 -3.45
N THR A 135 7.41 -66.22 -2.40
CA THR A 135 7.10 -67.14 -1.31
C THR A 135 6.29 -68.35 -1.81
N ALA A 136 5.26 -68.10 -2.64
CA ALA A 136 4.47 -69.17 -3.25
C ALA A 136 5.32 -70.08 -4.15
N ALA A 137 6.26 -69.51 -4.91
CA ALA A 137 7.20 -70.28 -5.73
C ALA A 137 8.13 -71.16 -4.88
N TYR A 138 8.67 -70.63 -3.77
CA TYR A 138 9.48 -71.42 -2.82
C TYR A 138 8.67 -72.56 -2.20
N VAL A 139 7.42 -72.31 -1.80
CA VAL A 139 6.53 -73.33 -1.24
C VAL A 139 6.22 -74.42 -2.28
N GLY A 140 5.86 -74.05 -3.51
CA GLY A 140 5.61 -75.00 -4.59
C GLY A 140 6.85 -75.84 -4.92
N GLN A 141 8.04 -75.24 -4.93
CA GLN A 141 9.29 -75.98 -5.11
C GLN A 141 9.55 -76.97 -3.96
N LEU A 142 9.21 -76.62 -2.72
CA LEU A 142 9.29 -77.54 -1.58
C LEU A 142 8.32 -78.73 -1.74
N GLU A 143 7.08 -78.47 -2.15
CA GLU A 143 6.06 -79.51 -2.39
C GLU A 143 6.50 -80.49 -3.49
N ASP A 144 7.03 -79.97 -4.61
CA ASP A 144 7.55 -80.78 -5.71
C ASP A 144 8.70 -81.70 -5.27
N GLN A 145 9.64 -81.20 -4.44
CA GLN A 145 10.73 -82.03 -3.90
C GLN A 145 10.21 -83.15 -2.98
N LEU A 146 9.19 -82.86 -2.15
CA LEU A 146 8.52 -83.83 -1.30
C LEU A 146 7.82 -84.91 -2.14
N HIS A 147 7.10 -84.52 -3.19
CA HIS A 147 6.43 -85.44 -4.11
C HIS A 147 7.42 -86.28 -4.93
N ALA A 148 8.52 -85.69 -5.41
CA ALA A 148 9.57 -86.40 -6.13
C ALA A 148 10.27 -87.45 -5.25
N ARG A 149 10.50 -87.16 -3.96
CA ARG A 149 10.99 -88.15 -2.98
C ARG A 149 9.99 -89.29 -2.74
N GLY A 150 8.69 -89.00 -2.73
CA GLY A 150 7.65 -90.01 -2.61
C GLY A 150 7.44 -90.89 -3.84
N ARG A 151 7.92 -90.45 -5.02
CA ARG A 151 7.72 -91.12 -6.32
C ARG A 151 8.99 -91.80 -6.87
N ALA A 152 10.02 -91.99 -6.04
CA ALA A 152 11.26 -92.66 -6.43
C ALA A 152 10.97 -94.07 -6.99
N PRO A 153 11.35 -94.39 -8.25
CA PRO A 153 11.17 -95.73 -8.80
C PRO A 153 12.10 -96.71 -8.08
N LEU A 154 11.57 -97.86 -7.64
CA LEU A 154 12.39 -98.94 -7.10
C LEU A 154 13.47 -99.34 -8.12
N PRO A 155 14.73 -99.57 -7.70
CA PRO A 155 15.82 -99.89 -8.62
C PRO A 155 15.50 -101.18 -9.39
N GLN A 156 15.43 -101.10 -10.72
CA GLN A 156 15.43 -102.31 -11.54
C GLN A 156 16.79 -102.99 -11.42
N ASP A 157 16.75 -104.21 -10.89
CA ASP A 157 17.84 -105.17 -10.75
C ASP A 157 18.61 -105.34 -12.07
N ARG A 158 19.78 -104.69 -12.14
CA ARG A 158 20.73 -104.83 -13.24
C ARG A 158 21.50 -106.13 -13.02
N LYS A 159 21.02 -107.22 -13.60
CA LYS A 159 21.78 -108.47 -13.72
C LYS A 159 23.02 -108.24 -14.58
N GLU A 160 24.21 -108.41 -14.00
CA GLU A 160 25.47 -108.52 -14.74
C GLU A 160 25.58 -109.92 -15.40
N PRO A 161 25.97 -110.03 -16.67
CA PRO A 161 26.46 -111.29 -17.22
C PRO A 161 27.95 -111.42 -16.93
N GLY A 162 28.31 -112.58 -16.36
CA GLY A 162 29.61 -112.88 -15.79
C GLY A 162 30.74 -113.21 -16.78
N LEU A 163 31.89 -113.44 -16.15
CA LEU A 163 33.13 -113.97 -16.73
C LEU A 163 32.90 -115.19 -17.63
N LEU A 164 33.55 -115.20 -18.80
CA LEU A 164 34.62 -116.12 -19.21
C LEU A 164 35.30 -115.61 -20.48
#